data_AF-A0A1H2FLF0-F1
#
_entry.id   AF-A0A1H2FLF0-F1
#
_cell.length_a   1.000
_cell.length_b   1.000
_cell.length_c   1.000
_cell.angle_alpha   90.00
_cell.angle_beta   90.00
_cell.angle_gamma   90.00
#
_symmetry.space_group_name_H-M   'P 1'
#
loop_
_entity.id
_entity.type
_entity.pdbx_description
1 polymer ?
#
loop_
_entity_poly.entity_id
_entity_poly.type
_entity_poly.pdbx_seq_one_letter_code
_entity_poly.pdbx_strand_id
1 'polypeptide(L)'
;MTVLPAETVRVTKPDATLDLIAFENASQRLGDTARASRLAGYVEAILEANPDLVTAGPLLPLGATVHLPEWRIVEDKQSVRLWD
;
A
#
# COMPACT_ATOMS: atom_id res chain seq x y z
N MET A 1 -3.65 4.02 17.56
CA MET A 1 -3.82 4.51 16.18
C MET A 1 -2.44 4.65 15.55
N THR A 2 -2.13 3.83 14.56
CA THR A 2 -0.82 3.82 13.89
C THR A 2 -0.93 4.57 12.56
N VAL A 3 0.07 5.40 12.24
CA VAL A 3 0.09 6.22 11.03
C VAL A 3 1.28 5.78 10.18
N LEU A 4 1.02 5.52 8.89
CA LEU A 4 2.06 5.41 7.87
C LEU A 4 2.34 6.83 7.36
N PRO A 5 3.59 7.33 7.46
CA PRO A 5 3.92 8.69 7.03
C PRO A 5 3.87 8.82 5.52
N ALA A 6 3.57 10.02 5.03
CA ALA A 6 3.70 10.33 3.62
C ALA A 6 5.16 10.21 3.17
N GLU A 7 5.40 9.57 2.03
CA GLU A 7 6.74 9.30 1.51
C GLU A 7 6.71 9.20 -0.02
N THR A 8 7.85 9.43 -0.66
CA THR A 8 8.00 9.17 -2.10
C THR A 8 8.96 8.02 -2.31
N VAL A 9 8.50 6.98 -3.00
CA VAL A 9 9.28 5.77 -3.26
C VAL A 9 9.60 5.68 -4.75
N ARG A 10 10.80 5.23 -5.06
CA ARG A 10 11.21 4.94 -6.44
C ARG A 10 11.10 3.44 -6.70
N VAL A 11 10.50 3.07 -7.83
CA VAL A 11 10.39 1.67 -8.25
C VAL A 11 11.76 1.16 -8.68
N THR A 12 12.33 0.24 -7.89
CA THR A 12 13.67 -0.33 -8.14
C THR A 12 13.64 -1.78 -8.64
N LYS A 13 12.50 -2.47 -8.48
CA LYS A 13 12.33 -3.86 -8.89
C LYS A 13 11.64 -3.93 -10.25
N PRO A 14 12.05 -4.83 -11.16
CA PRO A 14 11.26 -5.16 -12.34
C PRO A 14 9.93 -5.78 -11.90
N ASP A 15 8.89 -5.57 -12.71
CA ASP A 15 7.55 -6.15 -12.52
C ASP A 15 6.88 -5.81 -11.17
N ALA A 16 7.25 -4.68 -10.56
CA ALA A 16 6.62 -4.22 -9.33
C ALA A 16 5.18 -3.78 -9.60
N THR A 17 4.24 -4.23 -8.75
CA THR A 17 2.85 -3.77 -8.77
C THR A 17 2.64 -2.71 -7.69
N LEU A 18 1.58 -1.91 -7.83
CA LEU A 18 1.22 -0.92 -6.83
C LEU A 18 0.89 -1.57 -5.48
N ASP A 19 0.15 -2.69 -5.50
CA ASP A 19 -0.15 -3.50 -4.31
C ASP A 19 1.12 -3.96 -3.59
N LEU A 20 2.14 -4.39 -4.34
CA LEU A 20 3.41 -4.82 -3.76
C LEU A 20 4.12 -3.64 -3.10
N ILE A 21 4.20 -2.48 -3.76
CA ILE A 21 4.81 -1.28 -3.19
C ILE A 21 4.08 -0.84 -1.91
N ALA A 22 2.75 -0.83 -1.93
CA ALA A 22 1.92 -0.49 -0.77
C ALA A 22 2.16 -1.46 0.40
N PHE A 23 2.15 -2.77 0.12
CA PHE A 23 2.39 -3.81 1.12
C PHE A 23 3.80 -3.76 1.70
N GLU A 24 4.83 -3.59 0.86
CA GLU A 24 6.22 -3.50 1.31
C GLU A 24 6.43 -2.27 2.20
N ASN A 25 5.89 -1.11 1.82
CA ASN A 25 5.95 0.08 2.66
C ASN A 25 5.24 -0.14 4.01
N ALA A 26 4.00 -0.64 3.99
CA ALA A 26 3.23 -0.88 5.21
C ALA A 26 3.91 -1.90 6.14
N SER A 27 4.38 -3.03 5.59
CA SER A 27 5.03 -4.08 6.39
C SER A 27 6.34 -3.62 7.01
N GLN A 28 7.15 -2.84 6.30
CA GLN A 28 8.38 -2.26 6.84
C GLN A 28 8.10 -1.28 7.99
N ARG A 29 7.07 -0.44 7.87
CA ARG A 29 6.73 0.56 8.89
C ARG A 29 6.04 -0.05 10.11
N LEU A 30 5.25 -1.11 9.93
CA LEU A 30 4.54 -1.78 11.01
C LEU A 30 5.37 -2.85 11.71
N GLY A 31 6.39 -3.39 11.04
CA GLY A 31 7.14 -4.56 11.52
C GLY A 31 6.28 -5.83 11.60
N ASP A 32 5.09 -5.82 11.00
CA ASP A 32 4.09 -6.89 11.08
C ASP A 32 3.40 -7.06 9.72
N THR A 33 3.76 -8.16 9.04
CA THR A 33 3.21 -8.51 7.72
C THR A 33 1.74 -8.88 7.77
N ALA A 34 1.26 -9.43 8.90
CA ALA A 34 -0.14 -9.80 9.07
C ALA A 34 -1.02 -8.55 9.29
N ARG A 35 -0.50 -7.49 9.91
CA ARG A 35 -1.19 -6.20 9.97
C ARG A 35 -1.18 -5.50 8.61
N ALA A 36 -0.04 -5.51 7.91
CA ALA A 36 0.06 -4.89 6.59
C ALA A 36 -0.89 -5.51 5.55
N SER A 37 -1.07 -6.84 5.55
CA SER A 37 -1.96 -7.52 4.60
C SER A 37 -3.46 -7.26 4.82
N ARG A 38 -3.84 -6.70 5.98
CA ARG A 38 -5.24 -6.42 6.33
C ARG A 38 -5.65 -4.96 6.09
N LEU A 39 -4.70 -4.11 5.67
CA LEU A 39 -4.99 -2.75 5.28
C LEU A 39 -5.95 -2.76 4.09
N ALA A 40 -7.01 -1.97 4.19
CA ALA A 40 -7.99 -1.78 3.13
C ALA A 40 -8.01 -0.31 2.75
N GLY A 41 -8.12 0.02 1.47
CA GLY A 41 -8.17 1.40 0.99
C GLY A 41 -6.80 2.06 0.77
N TYR A 42 -5.69 1.42 1.16
CA TYR A 42 -4.37 2.05 1.06
C TYR A 42 -3.89 2.16 -0.39
N VAL A 43 -4.15 1.14 -1.22
CA VAL A 43 -3.79 1.16 -2.65
C VAL A 43 -4.61 2.23 -3.38
N GLU A 44 -5.90 2.32 -3.06
CA GLU A 44 -6.81 3.33 -3.60
C GLU A 44 -6.35 4.75 -3.23
N ALA A 45 -5.95 4.97 -1.98
CA ALA A 45 -5.39 6.25 -1.56
C ALA A 45 -4.09 6.60 -2.30
N ILE A 46 -3.24 5.61 -2.60
CA ILE A 46 -2.05 5.83 -3.41
C ILE A 46 -2.45 6.18 -4.86
N LEU A 47 -3.44 5.51 -5.45
CA LEU A 47 -3.94 5.87 -6.80
C LEU A 47 -4.52 7.29 -6.85
N GLU A 48 -5.26 7.70 -5.83
CA GLU A 48 -5.78 9.07 -5.72
C GLU A 48 -4.65 10.10 -5.66
N ALA A 49 -3.54 9.78 -4.98
CA ALA A 49 -2.35 10.62 -4.91
C ALA A 49 -1.50 10.58 -6.20
N ASN A 50 -1.70 9.59 -7.08
CA ASN A 50 -0.91 9.37 -8.31
C ASN A 50 -1.83 9.02 -9.49
N PRO A 51 -2.63 9.97 -9.98
CA PRO A 51 -3.61 9.71 -11.05
C PRO A 51 -2.97 9.30 -12.38
N ASP A 52 -1.70 9.64 -12.59
CA ASP A 52 -0.89 9.25 -13.75
C ASP A 52 -0.61 7.74 -13.79
N LEU A 53 -0.46 7.10 -12.63
CA LEU A 53 -0.20 5.66 -12.54
C LEU A 53 -1.37 4.78 -12.99
N VAL A 54 -2.61 5.32 -13.00
CA VAL A 54 -3.81 4.59 -13.44
C VAL A 54 -3.66 4.06 -14.87
N THR A 55 -2.95 4.79 -15.72
CA THR A 55 -2.78 4.44 -17.14
C THR A 55 -1.57 3.53 -17.40
N ALA A 56 -0.68 3.35 -16.42
CA ALA A 56 0.55 2.57 -16.58
C ALA A 56 0.29 1.04 -16.67
N GLY A 57 -0.91 0.60 -16.27
CA GLY A 57 -1.27 -0.82 -16.21
C GLY A 57 -0.83 -1.46 -14.88
N PRO A 58 -0.90 -2.80 -14.77
CA PRO A 58 -0.67 -3.51 -13.52
C PRO A 58 0.80 -3.52 -13.07
N LEU A 59 1.74 -3.35 -14.01
CA LEU A 59 3.17 -3.31 -13.73
C LEU A 59 3.66 -1.87 -13.80
N LEU A 60 4.34 -1.43 -12.75
CA LEU A 60 4.93 -0.11 -12.67
C LEU A 60 6.21 -0.05 -13.50
N PRO A 61 6.41 1.02 -14.29
CA PRO A 61 7.66 1.22 -15.01
C PRO A 61 8.85 1.30 -14.04
N LEU A 62 9.96 0.67 -14.41
CA LEU A 62 11.18 0.75 -13.62
C LEU A 62 11.66 2.21 -13.52
N GLY A 63 12.00 2.64 -12.31
CA GLY A 63 12.44 4.00 -12.03
C GLY A 63 11.31 5.01 -11.87
N ALA A 64 10.04 4.60 -12.02
CA ALA A 64 8.89 5.44 -11.73
C ALA A 64 8.88 5.91 -10.27
N THR A 65 8.31 7.09 -10.06
CA THR A 65 8.17 7.71 -8.76
C THR A 65 6.73 7.53 -8.29
N VAL A 66 6.53 7.02 -7.08
CA VAL A 66 5.22 6.80 -6.47
C VAL A 66 5.14 7.61 -5.19
N HIS A 67 4.12 8.46 -5.09
CA HIS A 67 3.83 9.23 -3.89
C HIS A 67 2.90 8.43 -2.97
N LEU A 68 3.42 7.97 -1.84
CA LEU A 68 2.65 7.31 -0.80
C LEU A 68 2.06 8.39 0.13
N PRO A 69 0.73 8.50 0.24
CA PRO A 69 0.10 9.48 1.13
C PRO A 69 0.25 9.06 2.59
N GLU A 70 0.04 10.01 3.52
CA GLU A 70 -0.16 9.65 4.92
C GLU A 70 -1.38 8.73 5.03
N TRP A 71 -1.23 7.60 5.72
CA TRP A 71 -2.32 6.64 5.91
C TRP A 71 -2.55 6.32 7.37
N ARG A 72 -3.79 6.47 7.82
CA ARG A 72 -4.19 6.16 9.20
C ARG A 72 -4.80 4.78 9.26
N ILE A 73 -4.16 3.91 10.03
CA ILE A 73 -4.63 2.53 10.22
C ILE A 73 -5.70 2.56 11.29
N VAL A 74 -6.92 2.22 10.88
CA VAL A 74 -8.06 2.01 11.77
C VAL A 74 -8.19 0.50 12.02
N GLU A 75 -7.91 0.08 13.25
CA GLU A 75 -8.03 -1.31 13.68
C GLU A 75 -9.46 -1.61 14.15
N ASP A 76 -10.43 -1.44 13.26
CA ASP A 76 -11.81 -1.83 13.55
C ASP A 76 -12.27 -2.87 12.53
N LYS A 77 -11.85 -4.11 12.75
CA LYS A 77 -12.46 -5.27 12.08
C LYS A 77 -12.70 -6.36 13.12
N GLN A 78 -13.97 -6.57 13.44
CA GLN A 78 -14.39 -7.76 14.16
C GLN A 78 -14.22 -8.97 13.23
N SER A 79 -13.34 -9.89 13.60
CA SER A 79 -13.21 -11.18 12.93
C SER A 79 -14.38 -12.08 13.32
N VAL A 80 -15.20 -12.46 12.34
CA VAL A 80 -16.23 -13.49 12.52
C VAL A 80 -15.72 -14.81 11.94
N ARG A 81 -15.88 -15.89 12.70
CA ARG A 81 -15.59 -17.25 12.23
C ARG A 81 -16.77 -17.71 11.38
N LEU A 82 -16.54 -17.99 10.10
CA LEU A 82 -17.62 -18.36 9.17
C LEU A 82 -18.10 -19.81 9.33
N TRP A 83 -17.29 -20.67 9.93
CA TRP A 83 -17.57 -22.11 10.08
C TRP A 83 -17.08 -22.61 11.45
N ASP A 84 -17.82 -23.53 12.08
CA ASP A 84 -17.43 -24.19 13.34
C ASP A 84 -16.41 -25.31 13.16
#